data_AF-A0AAW0KLR5-F1
#
_entry.id   AF-A0AAW0KLR5-F1
#
_cell.length_a   1.000
_cell.length_b   1.000
_cell.length_c   1.000
_cell.angle_alpha   90.00
_cell.angle_beta   90.00
_cell.angle_gamma   90.00
#
_symmetry.space_group_name_H-M   'P 1'
#
loop_
_entity.id
_entity.type
_entity.pdbx_description
1 polymer ?
#
loop_
_entity_poly.entity_id
_entity_poly.type
_entity_poly.pdbx_seq_one_letter_code
_entity_poly.pdbx_strand_id
1 'polypeptide(L)'
;MSKAYTLFQLCHSPSTNFLSGSSKSHRGLYMIPGWKVYPTLHFCKNVQTTTYEVVNASYVPTAQTKEDKEIKDKSSAQLDTVGAFQKLPMVMPSVDILYSALKKAKRVSPTKGIPNIAKRERNRGAKQLDALMKEIAVPLRTYLENFPKKKYLHPYERSLIELTLGDGNYEEVLGNVNALRKNVVSVGKEHASLCAKSLTKREAEERLSEGRKKIEEIFSHEGKAVDALLHIAK
;
A
#
# COMPACT_ATOMS: atom_id res chain seq x y z
N MET A 1 66.96 0.83 35.54
CA MET A 1 66.72 2.10 34.84
C MET A 1 65.87 1.81 33.62
N SER A 2 64.62 2.26 33.66
CA SER A 2 63.52 1.83 32.79
C SER A 2 63.48 2.60 31.47
N LYS A 3 63.20 1.92 30.36
CA LYS A 3 62.79 2.55 29.08
C LYS A 3 61.61 1.77 28.51
N ALA A 4 60.41 2.31 28.75
CA ALA A 4 59.19 1.93 28.08
C ALA A 4 58.97 2.88 26.90
N TYR A 5 58.70 2.32 25.72
CA TYR A 5 58.29 3.07 24.54
C TYR A 5 56.79 2.84 24.33
N THR A 6 56.00 3.89 24.52
CA THR A 6 54.55 3.90 24.22
C THR A 6 54.28 5.15 23.38
N LEU A 7 54.02 4.95 22.10
CA LEU A 7 53.55 5.96 21.15
C LEU A 7 52.15 5.54 20.69
N PHE A 8 51.12 6.10 21.32
CA PHE A 8 49.78 6.12 20.77
C PHE A 8 49.30 7.57 20.72
N GLN A 9 49.23 8.08 19.49
CA GLN A 9 48.74 9.42 19.18
C GLN A 9 47.22 9.47 19.24
N LEU A 10 46.74 10.41 20.04
CA LEU A 10 45.60 11.30 19.83
C LEU A 10 44.72 11.03 18.59
N CYS A 11 43.50 10.53 18.82
CA CYS A 11 42.34 10.78 17.95
C CYS A 11 41.25 11.42 18.81
N HIS A 12 41.14 12.75 18.74
CA HIS A 12 40.06 13.50 19.37
C HIS A 12 38.75 13.31 18.60
N SER A 13 37.72 12.88 19.32
CA SER A 13 36.33 12.86 18.90
C SER A 13 35.66 14.21 19.23
N PRO A 14 34.84 14.79 18.33
CA PRO A 14 34.08 15.99 18.67
C PRO A 14 32.80 15.60 19.43
N SER A 15 32.72 16.02 20.70
CA SER A 15 31.55 15.92 21.55
C SER A 15 30.49 16.95 21.13
N THR A 16 29.32 16.46 20.73
CA THR A 16 28.12 17.26 20.51
C THR A 16 27.39 17.44 21.84
N ASN A 17 27.56 18.60 22.46
CA ASN A 17 26.82 18.97 23.67
C ASN A 17 25.38 19.35 23.27
N PHE A 18 24.44 18.45 23.54
CA PHE A 18 23.01 18.74 23.64
C PHE A 18 22.76 19.63 24.85
N LEU A 19 22.44 20.90 24.62
CA LEU A 19 21.93 21.79 25.64
C LEU A 19 20.47 21.44 25.93
N SER A 20 20.25 20.87 27.12
CA SER A 20 18.94 20.72 27.75
C SER A 20 18.57 22.04 28.45
N GLY A 21 17.74 22.84 27.79
CA GLY A 21 17.18 24.08 28.33
C GLY A 21 15.75 23.86 28.82
N SER A 22 15.54 24.12 30.11
CA SER A 22 14.31 23.91 30.88
C SER A 22 13.07 24.64 30.36
N SER A 23 11.92 23.97 30.48
CA SER A 23 10.57 24.48 30.36
C SER A 23 10.25 25.59 31.36
N LYS A 24 9.71 26.73 30.89
CA LYS A 24 8.77 27.57 31.65
C LYS A 24 7.68 28.11 30.71
N SER A 25 6.47 27.62 30.92
CA SER A 25 5.23 28.13 30.33
C SER A 25 4.79 29.35 31.13
N HIS A 26 4.63 30.50 30.47
CA HIS A 26 3.85 31.61 31.00
C HIS A 26 2.91 32.14 29.92
N ARG A 27 1.64 32.25 30.34
CA ARG A 27 0.50 32.80 29.62
C ARG A 27 0.78 34.22 29.14
N GLY A 28 0.47 34.48 27.88
CA GLY A 28 0.32 35.80 27.32
C GLY A 28 -0.80 35.77 26.28
N LEU A 29 -1.88 36.48 26.57
CA LEU A 29 -2.97 36.74 25.65
C LEU A 29 -2.47 37.73 24.60
N TYR A 30 -2.44 37.31 23.33
CA TYR A 30 -2.17 38.20 22.21
C TYR A 30 -3.38 38.20 21.29
N MET A 31 -3.91 39.40 21.07
CA MET A 31 -5.13 39.69 20.33
C MET A 31 -5.02 39.24 18.87
N ILE A 32 -6.10 38.65 18.38
CA ILE A 32 -6.34 38.30 16.97
C ILE A 32 -6.41 39.61 16.16
N PRO A 33 -5.63 39.80 15.08
CA PRO A 33 -5.83 40.91 14.18
C PRO A 33 -7.09 40.66 13.34
N GLY A 34 -8.00 41.63 13.36
CA GLY A 34 -9.32 41.55 12.71
C GLY A 34 -9.23 41.30 11.20
N TRP A 35 -9.94 40.27 10.76
CA TRP A 35 -10.15 39.97 9.35
C TRP A 35 -11.14 41.00 8.78
N LYS A 36 -10.65 41.94 7.95
CA LYS A 36 -11.53 42.78 7.12
C LYS A 36 -12.00 41.95 5.93
N VAL A 37 -13.30 41.64 5.89
CA VAL A 37 -13.96 41.02 4.73
C VAL A 37 -14.26 42.14 3.73
N TYR A 38 -13.66 42.08 2.55
CA TYR A 38 -14.07 42.87 1.39
C TYR A 38 -15.10 42.07 0.59
N PRO A 39 -16.21 42.67 0.14
CA PRO A 39 -17.16 41.96 -0.71
C PRO A 39 -16.54 41.76 -2.10
N THR A 40 -16.20 40.52 -2.43
CA THR A 40 -15.84 40.13 -3.79
C THR A 40 -17.10 40.21 -4.65
N LEU A 41 -17.20 41.23 -5.50
CA LEU A 41 -18.24 41.33 -6.52
C LEU A 41 -18.08 40.15 -7.50
N HIS A 42 -18.98 39.17 -7.40
CA HIS A 42 -19.10 38.11 -8.38
C HIS A 42 -19.72 38.68 -9.66
N PHE A 43 -18.95 38.67 -10.75
CA PHE A 43 -19.45 38.98 -12.08
C PHE A 43 -20.02 37.69 -12.70
N CYS A 44 -21.32 37.46 -12.54
CA CYS A 44 -22.02 36.39 -13.24
C CYS A 44 -22.16 36.78 -14.73
N LYS A 45 -21.38 36.15 -15.60
CA LYS A 45 -21.62 36.21 -17.04
C LYS A 45 -22.88 35.39 -17.35
N ASN A 46 -23.94 36.05 -17.79
CA ASN A 46 -25.12 35.39 -18.32
C ASN A 46 -24.77 34.71 -19.65
N VAL A 47 -24.80 33.38 -19.69
CA VAL A 47 -24.69 32.60 -20.92
C VAL A 47 -26.09 32.55 -21.54
N GLN A 48 -26.25 33.16 -22.71
CA GLN A 48 -27.49 33.07 -23.48
C GLN A 48 -27.61 31.67 -24.08
N THR A 49 -28.66 30.94 -23.72
CA THR A 49 -29.01 29.65 -24.32
C THR A 49 -29.91 29.92 -25.51
N THR A 50 -29.43 29.68 -26.72
CA THR A 50 -30.28 29.64 -27.92
C THR A 50 -31.05 28.32 -27.93
N THR A 51 -32.36 28.39 -27.74
CA THR A 51 -33.27 27.26 -27.93
C THR A 51 -33.39 26.98 -29.43
N TYR A 52 -32.89 25.83 -29.88
CA TYR A 52 -33.25 25.27 -31.18
C TYR A 52 -34.59 24.52 -31.03
N GLU A 53 -35.45 24.65 -32.03
CA GLU A 53 -36.71 23.89 -32.08
C GLU A 53 -36.41 22.39 -32.17
N VAL A 54 -36.92 21.64 -31.20
CA VAL A 54 -36.96 20.18 -31.24
C VAL A 54 -38.02 19.80 -32.27
N VAL A 55 -37.57 19.45 -33.47
CA VAL A 55 -38.43 18.83 -34.48
C VAL A 55 -38.91 17.48 -33.94
N ASN A 56 -40.22 17.30 -33.90
CA ASN A 56 -40.91 16.07 -33.50
C ASN A 56 -40.51 14.89 -34.41
N ALA A 57 -39.41 14.23 -34.08
CA ALA A 57 -39.10 12.90 -34.58
C ALA A 57 -39.76 11.88 -33.65
N SER A 58 -40.80 11.21 -34.17
CA SER A 58 -41.57 10.17 -33.50
C SER A 58 -40.71 8.92 -33.22
N TYR A 59 -40.08 8.87 -32.04
CA TYR A 59 -39.56 7.61 -31.51
C TYR A 59 -40.73 6.77 -30.99
N VAL A 60 -41.12 5.74 -31.74
CA VAL A 60 -42.07 4.73 -31.30
C VAL A 60 -41.35 3.76 -30.37
N PRO A 61 -41.73 3.65 -29.07
CA PRO A 61 -41.21 2.60 -28.21
C PRO A 61 -42.00 1.32 -28.49
N THR A 62 -41.36 0.34 -29.11
CA THR A 62 -41.93 -1.01 -29.23
C THR A 62 -41.91 -1.65 -27.85
N ALA A 63 -43.08 -1.73 -27.21
CA ALA A 63 -43.25 -2.52 -26.00
C ALA A 63 -43.15 -4.01 -26.35
N GLN A 64 -42.12 -4.69 -25.85
CA GLN A 64 -42.11 -6.14 -25.71
C GLN A 64 -42.02 -6.50 -24.23
N THR A 65 -43.18 -6.82 -23.68
CA THR A 65 -43.37 -7.67 -22.52
C THR A 65 -42.88 -9.09 -22.87
N LYS A 66 -41.98 -9.66 -22.06
CA LYS A 66 -42.12 -11.02 -21.46
C LYS A 66 -40.86 -11.46 -20.69
N GLU A 67 -41.07 -11.56 -19.37
CA GLU A 67 -40.63 -12.64 -18.46
C GLU A 67 -39.15 -13.04 -18.44
N ASP A 68 -38.41 -12.47 -17.48
CA ASP A 68 -37.16 -13.06 -16.97
C ASP A 68 -37.36 -13.63 -15.57
N LYS A 69 -37.06 -14.93 -15.47
CA LYS A 69 -37.03 -15.72 -14.23
C LYS A 69 -35.98 -15.16 -13.28
N GLU A 70 -36.39 -14.99 -12.02
CA GLU A 70 -35.53 -14.65 -10.90
C GLU A 70 -34.37 -15.65 -10.75
N ILE A 71 -33.16 -15.21 -11.09
CA ILE A 71 -31.95 -15.71 -10.44
C ILE A 71 -31.44 -14.57 -9.56
N LYS A 72 -31.60 -14.79 -8.26
CA LYS A 72 -31.28 -13.88 -7.17
C LYS A 72 -29.76 -13.79 -6.99
N ASP A 73 -29.09 -13.07 -7.87
CA ASP A 73 -27.69 -12.69 -7.66
C ASP A 73 -27.63 -11.48 -6.72
N LYS A 74 -27.27 -11.78 -5.47
CA LYS A 74 -26.83 -10.79 -4.48
C LYS A 74 -25.48 -10.19 -4.91
N SER A 75 -25.50 -9.22 -5.79
CA SER A 75 -24.51 -8.15 -5.79
C SER A 75 -25.19 -6.89 -6.26
N SER A 76 -25.51 -6.02 -5.31
CA SER A 76 -25.99 -4.67 -5.55
C SER A 76 -25.01 -3.94 -6.47
N ALA A 77 -25.29 -3.92 -7.76
CA ALA A 77 -24.79 -2.91 -8.66
C ALA A 77 -25.47 -1.60 -8.25
N GLN A 78 -24.95 -0.96 -7.21
CA GLN A 78 -25.07 0.49 -7.14
C GLN A 78 -24.35 0.97 -8.39
N LEU A 79 -25.12 1.41 -9.39
CA LEU A 79 -24.58 2.13 -10.52
C LEU A 79 -23.95 3.38 -9.93
N ASP A 80 -22.65 3.29 -9.70
CA ASP A 80 -21.88 4.41 -9.21
C ASP A 80 -22.09 5.55 -10.20
N THR A 81 -22.57 6.69 -9.71
CA THR A 81 -22.79 7.92 -10.48
C THR A 81 -21.49 8.51 -11.04
N VAL A 82 -20.38 7.82 -10.80
CA VAL A 82 -18.99 8.27 -10.93
C VAL A 82 -18.22 7.17 -11.67
N GLY A 83 -17.35 7.55 -12.62
CA GLY A 83 -16.58 6.60 -13.43
C GLY A 83 -15.73 5.64 -12.59
N ALA A 84 -15.49 4.43 -13.11
CA ALA A 84 -14.88 3.32 -12.36
C ALA A 84 -13.48 3.66 -11.81
N PHE A 85 -12.74 4.53 -12.49
CA PHE A 85 -11.37 4.93 -12.13
C PHE A 85 -11.29 6.12 -11.17
N GLN A 86 -12.41 6.76 -10.84
CA GLN A 86 -12.39 7.91 -9.94
C GLN A 86 -12.24 7.52 -8.46
N LYS A 87 -12.52 6.25 -8.12
CA LYS A 87 -12.46 5.73 -6.74
C LYS A 87 -11.21 4.88 -6.45
N LEU A 88 -10.11 5.13 -7.16
CA LEU A 88 -8.89 4.34 -6.94
C LEU A 88 -8.20 4.69 -5.61
N PRO A 89 -7.64 3.68 -4.90
CA PRO A 89 -6.86 3.92 -3.70
C PRO A 89 -5.50 4.52 -4.07
N MET A 90 -4.93 5.31 -3.15
CA MET A 90 -3.55 5.75 -3.28
C MET A 90 -2.62 4.54 -3.11
N VAL A 91 -1.90 4.19 -4.18
CA VAL A 91 -0.92 3.11 -4.16
C VAL A 91 0.38 3.64 -3.57
N MET A 92 1.01 2.85 -2.71
CA MET A 92 2.32 3.17 -2.14
C MET A 92 3.45 2.60 -3.03
N PRO A 93 4.59 3.30 -3.20
CA PRO A 93 5.74 2.76 -3.92
C PRO A 93 6.24 1.43 -3.36
N SER A 94 6.82 0.59 -4.21
CA SER A 94 7.30 -0.73 -3.83
C SER A 94 8.30 -0.68 -2.67
N VAL A 95 9.29 0.21 -2.76
CA VAL A 95 10.35 0.40 -1.75
C VAL A 95 9.78 0.72 -0.36
N ASP A 96 8.75 1.56 -0.31
CA ASP A 96 8.11 1.98 0.94
C ASP A 96 7.30 0.84 1.58
N ILE A 97 6.63 0.02 0.76
CA ILE A 97 5.95 -1.20 1.24
C ILE A 97 6.96 -2.14 1.88
N LEU A 98 8.07 -2.41 1.19
CA LEU A 98 9.09 -3.31 1.69
C LEU A 98 9.72 -2.79 2.99
N TYR A 99 10.14 -1.53 3.03
CA TYR A 99 10.80 -0.95 4.19
C TYR A 99 9.86 -0.89 5.41
N SER A 100 8.61 -0.47 5.20
CA SER A 100 7.61 -0.43 6.27
C SER A 100 7.29 -1.84 6.79
N ALA A 101 7.15 -2.83 5.91
CA ALA A 101 6.91 -4.22 6.29
C ALA A 101 8.09 -4.80 7.11
N LEU A 102 9.34 -4.58 6.68
CA LEU A 102 10.52 -5.03 7.41
C LEU A 102 10.60 -4.39 8.80
N LYS A 103 10.27 -3.09 8.92
CA LYS A 103 10.26 -2.38 10.21
C LYS A 103 9.19 -2.91 11.15
N LYS A 104 7.99 -3.19 10.64
CA LYS A 104 6.88 -3.75 11.43
C LYS A 104 7.15 -5.20 11.85
N ALA A 105 7.65 -6.04 10.94
CA ALA A 105 8.01 -7.42 11.23
C ALA A 105 9.06 -7.51 12.35
N LYS A 106 10.10 -6.66 12.33
CA LYS A 106 11.13 -6.63 13.39
C LYS A 106 10.58 -6.33 14.79
N ARG A 107 9.49 -5.57 14.89
CA ARG A 107 8.85 -5.19 16.16
C ARG A 107 8.06 -6.34 16.80
N VAL A 108 7.79 -7.40 16.05
CA VAL A 108 7.01 -8.54 16.56
C VAL A 108 7.85 -9.34 17.55
N SER A 109 7.29 -9.47 18.76
CA SER A 109 7.87 -10.20 19.88
C SER A 109 7.36 -11.65 19.96
N PRO A 110 8.12 -12.56 20.58
CA PRO A 110 7.65 -13.92 20.86
C PRO A 110 6.43 -13.91 21.79
N THR A 111 5.66 -15.01 21.78
CA THR A 111 4.58 -15.21 22.75
C THR A 111 5.13 -15.16 24.18
N LYS A 112 4.45 -14.41 25.04
CA LYS A 112 4.78 -14.33 26.48
C LYS A 112 4.67 -15.71 27.13
N GLY A 113 5.52 -15.99 28.13
CA GLY A 113 5.43 -17.21 28.93
C GLY A 113 6.11 -18.46 28.34
N ILE A 114 6.92 -18.35 27.28
CA ILE A 114 7.75 -19.47 26.80
C ILE A 114 9.09 -19.47 27.57
N PRO A 115 9.34 -20.43 28.50
CA PRO A 115 10.56 -20.45 29.29
C PRO A 115 11.76 -20.91 28.46
N ASN A 116 11.59 -21.94 27.61
CA ASN A 116 12.66 -22.50 26.80
C ASN A 116 13.11 -21.51 25.70
N ILE A 117 14.40 -21.19 25.72
CA ILE A 117 15.03 -20.21 24.81
C ILE A 117 14.89 -20.65 23.35
N ALA A 118 15.15 -21.92 23.02
CA ALA A 118 15.03 -22.42 21.67
C ALA A 118 13.57 -22.34 21.16
N LYS A 119 12.60 -22.77 21.98
CA LYS A 119 11.17 -22.64 21.63
C LYS A 119 10.75 -21.18 21.44
N ARG A 120 11.32 -20.26 22.23
CA ARG A 120 11.05 -18.82 22.14
C ARG A 120 11.55 -18.23 20.83
N GLU A 121 12.78 -18.52 20.42
CA GLU A 121 13.33 -18.01 19.16
C GLU A 121 12.62 -18.59 17.95
N ARG A 122 12.22 -19.87 17.97
CA ARG A 122 11.37 -20.46 16.92
C ARG A 122 10.04 -19.74 16.77
N ASN A 123 9.37 -19.48 17.89
CA ASN A 123 8.10 -18.75 17.90
C ASN A 123 8.27 -17.32 17.40
N ARG A 124 9.32 -16.63 17.85
CA ARG A 124 9.68 -15.31 17.35
C ARG A 124 9.87 -15.35 15.83
N GLY A 125 10.67 -16.29 15.34
CA GLY A 125 11.01 -16.34 13.93
C GLY A 125 9.82 -16.61 13.02
N ALA A 126 8.99 -17.60 13.39
CA ALA A 126 7.75 -17.88 12.69
C ALA A 126 6.79 -16.67 12.69
N LYS A 127 6.64 -15.98 13.83
CA LYS A 127 5.80 -14.78 13.94
C LYS A 127 6.31 -13.60 13.12
N GLN A 128 7.62 -13.38 13.10
CA GLN A 128 8.22 -12.28 12.33
C GLN A 128 8.04 -12.51 10.83
N LEU A 129 8.20 -13.74 10.34
CA LEU A 129 7.96 -14.09 8.93
C LEU A 129 6.47 -14.00 8.58
N ASP A 130 5.57 -14.48 9.45
CA ASP A 130 4.11 -14.37 9.23
C ASP A 130 3.65 -12.91 9.21
N ALA A 131 4.21 -12.07 10.08
CA ALA A 131 3.96 -10.63 10.06
C ALA A 131 4.50 -9.97 8.80
N LEU A 132 5.74 -10.27 8.39
CA LEU A 132 6.33 -9.73 7.16
C LEU A 132 5.47 -10.06 5.94
N MET A 133 5.05 -11.32 5.83
CA MET A 133 4.15 -11.79 4.79
C MET A 133 2.83 -11.01 4.80
N LYS A 134 2.19 -10.81 5.96
CA LYS A 134 0.91 -10.10 6.07
C LYS A 134 1.04 -8.62 5.73
N GLU A 135 2.07 -7.96 6.21
CA GLU A 135 2.33 -6.53 5.94
C GLU A 135 2.55 -6.26 4.45
N ILE A 136 3.06 -7.23 3.69
CA ILE A 136 3.15 -7.13 2.23
C ILE A 136 1.84 -7.56 1.55
N ALA A 137 1.29 -8.72 1.93
CA ALA A 137 0.18 -9.32 1.20
C ALA A 137 -1.15 -8.58 1.37
N VAL A 138 -1.38 -7.92 2.51
CA VAL A 138 -2.61 -7.17 2.78
C VAL A 138 -2.73 -5.95 1.87
N PRO A 139 -1.74 -5.02 1.80
CA PRO A 139 -1.78 -3.91 0.85
C PRO A 139 -1.98 -4.35 -0.60
N LEU A 140 -1.23 -5.36 -1.06
CA LEU A 140 -1.34 -5.84 -2.45
C LEU A 140 -2.74 -6.40 -2.74
N ARG A 141 -3.34 -7.11 -1.78
CA ARG A 141 -4.72 -7.59 -1.89
C ARG A 141 -5.70 -6.43 -1.99
N THR A 142 -5.56 -5.44 -1.11
CA THR A 142 -6.42 -4.24 -1.11
C THR A 142 -6.36 -3.52 -2.44
N TYR A 143 -5.18 -3.39 -3.05
CA TYR A 143 -5.08 -2.79 -4.37
C TYR A 143 -5.85 -3.60 -5.42
N LEU A 144 -5.63 -4.92 -5.51
CA LEU A 144 -6.32 -5.77 -6.48
C LEU A 144 -7.85 -5.78 -6.35
N GLU A 145 -8.37 -5.63 -5.13
CA GLU A 145 -9.80 -5.59 -4.88
C GLU A 145 -10.45 -4.25 -5.29
N ASN A 146 -9.71 -3.14 -5.17
CA ASN A 146 -10.23 -1.81 -5.48
C ASN A 146 -10.02 -1.40 -6.95
N PHE A 147 -9.13 -2.05 -7.69
CA PHE A 147 -8.96 -1.79 -9.12
C PHE A 147 -10.02 -2.53 -9.94
N PRO A 148 -10.73 -1.85 -10.86
CA PRO A 148 -11.81 -2.46 -11.61
C PRO A 148 -11.29 -3.44 -12.68
N LYS A 149 -11.99 -4.55 -12.90
CA LYS A 149 -11.58 -5.57 -13.90
C LYS A 149 -12.09 -5.19 -15.30
N LYS A 150 -11.22 -5.25 -16.32
CA LYS A 150 -11.55 -4.92 -17.73
C LYS A 150 -12.86 -5.57 -18.20
N LYS A 151 -13.11 -6.82 -17.83
CA LYS A 151 -14.31 -7.60 -18.22
C LYS A 151 -15.66 -7.01 -17.78
N TYR A 152 -15.68 -6.22 -16.72
CA TYR A 152 -16.91 -5.63 -16.16
C TYR A 152 -17.00 -4.11 -16.36
N LEU A 153 -15.98 -3.50 -16.97
CA LEU A 153 -15.96 -2.07 -17.28
C LEU A 153 -16.91 -1.72 -18.43
N HIS A 154 -17.32 -0.46 -18.51
CA HIS A 154 -18.08 0.04 -19.66
C HIS A 154 -17.20 0.02 -20.94
N PRO A 155 -17.76 -0.24 -22.14
CA PRO A 155 -16.97 -0.29 -23.38
C PRO A 155 -16.07 0.94 -23.60
N TYR A 156 -16.59 2.13 -23.30
CA TYR A 156 -15.81 3.38 -23.37
C TYR A 156 -14.56 3.35 -22.45
N GLU A 157 -14.71 2.93 -21.19
CA GLU A 157 -13.60 2.85 -20.24
C GLU A 157 -12.56 1.81 -20.68
N ARG A 158 -13.00 0.69 -21.26
CA ARG A 158 -12.09 -0.32 -21.82
C ARG A 158 -11.24 0.26 -22.94
N SER A 159 -11.86 0.99 -23.87
CA SER A 159 -11.15 1.65 -24.96
C SER A 159 -10.19 2.74 -24.45
N LEU A 160 -10.58 3.50 -23.42
CA LEU A 160 -9.67 4.47 -22.80
C LEU A 160 -8.43 3.80 -22.22
N ILE A 161 -8.57 2.67 -21.51
CA ILE A 161 -7.44 1.91 -20.97
C ILE A 161 -6.52 1.44 -22.11
N GLU A 162 -7.09 0.88 -23.16
CA GLU A 162 -6.35 0.37 -24.30
C GLU A 162 -5.57 1.49 -25.03
N LEU A 163 -6.18 2.66 -25.18
CA LEU A 163 -5.56 3.83 -25.79
C LEU A 163 -4.48 4.50 -24.91
N THR A 164 -4.63 4.45 -23.58
CA THR A 164 -3.73 5.13 -22.64
C THR A 164 -2.57 4.25 -22.17
N LEU A 165 -2.84 2.99 -21.87
CA LEU A 165 -1.87 2.04 -21.30
C LEU A 165 -1.39 1.00 -22.32
N GLY A 166 -2.02 0.90 -23.48
CA GLY A 166 -1.82 -0.16 -24.45
C GLY A 166 -2.72 -1.38 -24.19
N ASP A 167 -2.87 -2.22 -25.19
CA ASP A 167 -3.64 -3.46 -25.04
C ASP A 167 -2.90 -4.45 -24.12
N GLY A 168 -3.67 -5.16 -23.28
CA GLY A 168 -3.16 -6.17 -22.33
C GLY A 168 -2.38 -5.65 -21.11
N ASN A 169 -1.67 -4.53 -21.19
CA ASN A 169 -0.76 -4.03 -20.14
C ASN A 169 -1.45 -3.88 -18.76
N TYR A 170 -2.67 -3.33 -18.74
CA TYR A 170 -3.44 -3.19 -17.50
C TYR A 170 -3.71 -4.52 -16.79
N GLU A 171 -4.13 -5.54 -17.54
CA GLU A 171 -4.42 -6.87 -16.97
C GLU A 171 -3.12 -7.58 -16.55
N GLU A 172 -2.05 -7.39 -17.31
CA GLU A 172 -0.72 -7.93 -17.00
C GLU A 172 -0.19 -7.37 -15.67
N VAL A 173 -0.24 -6.05 -15.47
CA VAL A 173 0.21 -5.42 -14.21
C VAL A 173 -0.57 -5.94 -13.01
N LEU A 174 -1.90 -6.02 -13.11
CA LEU A 174 -2.73 -6.60 -12.04
C LEU A 174 -2.42 -8.09 -11.82
N GLY A 175 -2.19 -8.84 -12.88
CA GLY A 175 -1.76 -10.24 -12.83
C GLY A 175 -0.44 -10.42 -12.09
N ASN A 176 0.56 -9.61 -12.44
CA ASN A 176 1.90 -9.60 -11.85
C ASN A 176 1.86 -9.24 -10.36
N VAL A 177 1.07 -8.24 -9.97
CA VAL A 177 0.88 -7.89 -8.55
C VAL A 177 0.24 -9.03 -7.76
N ASN A 178 -0.71 -9.75 -8.34
CA ASN A 178 -1.31 -10.93 -7.69
C ASN A 178 -0.34 -12.12 -7.63
N ALA A 179 0.50 -12.31 -8.66
CA ALA A 179 1.56 -13.31 -8.66
C ALA A 179 2.58 -13.02 -7.55
N LEU A 180 3.07 -11.79 -7.45
CA LEU A 180 3.96 -11.34 -6.36
C LEU A 180 3.37 -11.63 -4.98
N ARG A 181 2.10 -11.26 -4.78
CA ARG A 181 1.40 -11.55 -3.52
C ARG A 181 1.39 -13.05 -3.19
N LYS A 182 1.14 -13.91 -4.19
CA LYS A 182 1.13 -15.36 -4.00
C LYS A 182 2.53 -15.90 -3.70
N ASN A 183 3.55 -15.45 -4.42
CA ASN A 183 4.95 -15.85 -4.26
C ASN A 183 5.47 -15.49 -2.86
N VAL A 184 5.21 -14.27 -2.39
CA VAL A 184 5.59 -13.85 -1.03
C VAL A 184 4.88 -14.72 0.03
N VAL A 185 3.61 -15.06 -0.19
CA VAL A 185 2.84 -15.90 0.74
C VAL A 185 3.31 -17.35 0.76
N SER A 186 3.64 -17.96 -0.38
CA SER A 186 4.16 -19.33 -0.42
C SER A 186 5.51 -19.42 0.28
N VAL A 187 6.47 -18.57 -0.11
CA VAL A 187 7.83 -18.55 0.45
C VAL A 187 7.81 -18.18 1.95
N GLY A 188 6.96 -17.22 2.33
CA GLY A 188 6.76 -16.85 3.73
C GLY A 188 6.25 -18.01 4.58
N LYS A 189 5.27 -18.78 4.08
CA LYS A 189 4.75 -19.97 4.78
C LYS A 189 5.78 -21.08 4.87
N GLU A 190 6.52 -21.35 3.80
CA GLU A 190 7.58 -22.35 3.77
C GLU A 190 8.62 -22.06 4.84
N HIS A 191 9.20 -20.84 4.84
CA HIS A 191 10.23 -20.46 5.80
C HIS A 191 9.70 -20.33 7.24
N ALA A 192 8.45 -19.89 7.43
CA ALA A 192 7.82 -19.90 8.76
C ALA A 192 7.66 -21.33 9.30
N SER A 193 7.30 -22.29 8.44
CA SER A 193 7.19 -23.70 8.82
C SER A 193 8.55 -24.31 9.16
N LEU A 194 9.62 -23.94 8.44
CA LEU A 194 10.99 -24.36 8.73
C LEU A 194 11.47 -23.79 10.08
N CYS A 195 11.15 -22.52 10.38
CA CYS A 195 11.44 -21.92 11.68
C CYS A 195 10.75 -22.69 12.81
N ALA A 196 9.49 -23.09 12.62
CA ALA A 196 8.75 -23.88 13.61
C ALA A 196 9.34 -25.28 13.84
N LYS A 197 9.89 -25.91 12.79
CA LYS A 197 10.47 -27.26 12.81
C LYS A 197 11.92 -27.34 13.28
N SER A 198 12.65 -26.22 13.29
CA SER A 198 14.06 -26.18 13.72
C SER A 198 14.25 -26.76 15.13
N LEU A 199 15.45 -27.26 15.44
CA LEU A 199 15.75 -27.93 16.71
C LEU A 199 16.62 -27.08 17.64
N THR A 200 17.46 -26.22 17.09
CA THR A 200 18.35 -25.37 17.90
C THR A 200 17.95 -23.90 17.79
N LYS A 201 18.40 -23.10 18.76
CA LYS A 201 18.24 -21.64 18.71
C LYS A 201 18.90 -21.07 17.44
N ARG A 202 20.14 -21.49 17.19
CA ARG A 202 20.97 -21.02 16.07
C ARG A 202 20.30 -21.32 14.72
N GLU A 203 19.81 -22.55 14.54
CA GLU A 203 19.10 -22.94 13.32
C GLU A 203 17.84 -22.07 13.10
N ALA A 204 17.09 -21.76 14.16
CA ALA A 204 15.90 -20.91 14.04
C ALA A 204 16.25 -19.48 13.57
N GLU A 205 17.34 -18.91 14.07
CA GLU A 205 17.83 -17.58 13.68
C GLU A 205 18.34 -17.57 12.22
N GLU A 206 19.07 -18.62 11.82
CA GLU A 206 19.54 -18.81 10.45
C GLU A 206 18.36 -18.89 9.47
N ARG A 207 17.36 -19.75 9.75
CA ARG A 207 16.16 -19.90 8.91
C ARG A 207 15.31 -18.63 8.82
N LEU A 208 15.23 -17.84 9.89
CA LEU A 208 14.60 -16.52 9.86
C LEU A 208 15.38 -15.58 8.93
N SER A 209 16.70 -15.52 9.07
CA SER A 209 17.54 -14.63 8.26
C SER A 209 17.45 -14.96 6.77
N GLU A 210 17.45 -16.26 6.43
CA GLU A 210 17.27 -16.77 5.07
C GLU A 210 15.88 -16.42 4.52
N GLY A 211 14.83 -16.73 5.28
CA GLY A 211 13.45 -16.47 4.85
C GLY A 211 13.20 -14.99 4.60
N ARG A 212 13.77 -14.12 5.45
CA ARG A 212 13.68 -12.67 5.28
C ARG A 212 14.40 -12.19 4.02
N LYS A 213 15.63 -12.67 3.77
CA LYS A 213 16.40 -12.30 2.58
C LYS A 213 15.69 -12.75 1.29
N LYS A 214 15.18 -13.98 1.25
CA LYS A 214 14.46 -14.47 0.07
C LYS A 214 13.19 -13.66 -0.23
N ILE A 215 12.42 -13.30 0.79
CA ILE A 215 11.25 -12.43 0.60
C ILE A 215 11.67 -11.06 0.07
N GLU A 216 12.76 -10.51 0.60
CA GLU A 216 13.32 -9.21 0.19
C GLU A 216 13.80 -9.24 -1.28
N GLU A 217 14.47 -10.31 -1.70
CA GLU A 217 14.92 -10.54 -3.08
C GLU A 217 13.72 -10.64 -4.03
N ILE A 218 12.75 -11.51 -3.74
CA ILE A 218 11.54 -11.68 -4.56
C ILE A 218 10.82 -10.34 -4.71
N PHE A 219 10.61 -9.63 -3.61
CA PHE A 219 9.91 -8.35 -3.64
C PHE A 219 10.70 -7.27 -4.37
N SER A 220 12.03 -7.26 -4.28
CA SER A 220 12.86 -6.28 -5.01
C SER A 220 12.82 -6.50 -6.52
N HIS A 221 12.78 -7.76 -6.97
CA HIS A 221 12.69 -8.09 -8.40
C HIS A 221 11.30 -7.84 -8.98
N GLU A 222 10.26 -8.34 -8.31
CA GLU A 222 8.87 -8.26 -8.77
C GLU A 222 8.16 -6.97 -8.35
N GLY A 223 8.76 -6.18 -7.46
CA GLY A 223 8.21 -4.91 -6.95
C GLY A 223 7.98 -3.85 -8.02
N LYS A 224 8.64 -3.96 -9.18
CA LYS A 224 8.40 -3.12 -10.36
C LYS A 224 6.93 -3.16 -10.82
N ALA A 225 6.25 -4.29 -10.62
CA ALA A 225 4.83 -4.42 -10.93
C ALA A 225 3.96 -3.50 -10.05
N VAL A 226 4.36 -3.28 -8.79
CA VAL A 226 3.68 -2.36 -7.89
C VAL A 226 3.93 -0.90 -8.29
N ASP A 227 5.14 -0.58 -8.73
CA ASP A 227 5.45 0.76 -9.23
C ASP A 227 4.74 1.08 -10.56
N ALA A 228 4.56 0.07 -11.42
CA ALA A 228 3.71 0.18 -12.60
C ALA A 228 2.23 0.40 -12.21
N LEU A 229 1.73 -0.32 -11.20
CA LEU A 229 0.38 -0.10 -10.67
C LEU A 229 0.20 1.31 -10.08
N LEU A 230 1.24 1.83 -9.42
CA LEU A 230 1.28 3.21 -8.94
C LEU A 230 1.19 4.21 -10.09
N HIS A 231 1.87 3.97 -11.21
CA HIS A 231 1.76 4.83 -12.38
C HIS A 231 0.35 4.83 -12.98
N ILE A 232 -0.36 3.70 -12.95
CA ILE A 232 -1.75 3.60 -13.43
C ILE A 232 -2.73 4.35 -12.51
N ALA A 233 -2.42 4.44 -11.20
CA ALA A 233 -3.27 5.11 -10.22
C ALA A 233 -3.07 6.64 -10.14
N LYS A 234 -2.05 7.18 -10.81
CA LYS A 234 -1.70 8.61 -10.81
C LYS A 234 -2.44 9.35 -11.91
#